data_AF-A0A1S0TGW8-F1
#
_entry.id   AF-A0A1S0TGW8-F1
#
_cell.length_a   1.000
_cell.length_b   1.000
_cell.length_c   1.000
_cell.angle_alpha   90.00
_cell.angle_beta   90.00
_cell.angle_gamma   90.00
#
_symmetry.space_group_name_H-M   'P 1'
#
loop_
_entity.id
_entity.type
_entity.pdbx_description
1 polymer ?
#
loop_
_entity_poly.entity_id
_entity_poly.type
_entity_poly.pdbx_seq_one_letter_code
_entity_poly.pdbx_strand_id
1 'polypeptide(L)'
;CEAKSTVETGKYERSMLIQAMFVSGVIEIQVFCFNFLSKLAVKLAGKEIEIPIHIFVNCYVIFGSAVLPTVNLIFVKRFRNSVKQAILELLSKIMIKTRMFTVVHIVPKTKIHSIFT
;
A
#
# COMPACT_ATOMS: atom_id res chain seq x y z
N CYS A 1 24.98 -5.80 27.97
CA CYS A 1 23.93 -4.91 27.39
C CYS A 1 24.38 -4.19 26.11
N GLU A 2 25.66 -3.87 25.93
CA GLU A 2 26.20 -3.17 24.73
C GLU A 2 25.98 -3.88 23.38
N ALA A 3 26.12 -5.21 23.31
CA ALA A 3 25.99 -5.93 22.05
C ALA A 3 24.59 -5.80 21.42
N LYS A 4 23.55 -5.59 22.24
CA LYS A 4 22.16 -5.49 21.76
C LYS A 4 21.87 -4.13 21.12
N SER A 5 22.43 -3.05 21.65
CA SER A 5 22.32 -1.71 21.06
C SER A 5 23.08 -1.60 19.74
N THR A 6 24.29 -2.15 19.65
CA THR A 6 25.09 -2.11 18.41
C THR A 6 24.43 -2.88 17.27
N VAL A 7 23.77 -4.01 17.59
CA VAL A 7 23.02 -4.83 16.62
C VAL A 7 21.74 -4.13 16.14
N GLU A 8 21.06 -3.36 16.99
CA GLU A 8 19.90 -2.56 16.55
C GLU A 8 20.30 -1.38 15.67
N THR A 9 21.41 -0.70 15.98
CA THR A 9 21.96 0.39 15.16
C THR A 9 22.28 -0.11 13.74
N GLY A 10 22.99 -1.23 13.59
CA GLY A 10 23.33 -1.78 12.27
C GLY A 10 22.12 -2.26 11.46
N LYS A 11 21.04 -2.70 12.13
CA LYS A 11 19.78 -3.08 11.44
C LYS A 11 19.01 -1.84 10.94
N TYR A 12 19.00 -0.77 11.73
CA TYR A 12 18.38 0.49 11.34
C TYR A 12 19.10 1.13 10.16
N GLU A 13 20.43 1.16 10.21
CA GLU A 13 21.28 1.70 9.14
C GLU A 13 21.08 0.95 7.81
N ARG A 14 21.08 -0.39 7.83
CA ARG A 14 20.78 -1.20 6.63
C ARG A 14 19.38 -0.95 6.09
N SER A 15 18.38 -0.80 6.96
CA SER A 15 17.00 -0.53 6.52
C SER A 15 16.89 0.85 5.87
N MET A 16 17.60 1.85 6.39
CA MET A 16 17.66 3.20 5.82
C MET A 16 18.37 3.21 4.46
N LEU A 17 19.49 2.49 4.33
CA LEU A 17 20.19 2.31 3.04
C LEU A 17 19.32 1.63 1.98
N ILE A 18 18.59 0.58 2.36
CA ILE A 18 17.68 -0.11 1.44
C ILE A 18 16.53 0.82 1.04
N GLN A 19 15.95 1.57 1.98
CA GLN A 19 14.92 2.54 1.67
C GLN A 19 15.42 3.62 0.70
N ALA A 20 16.63 4.14 0.92
CA ALA A 20 17.28 5.09 0.02
C ALA A 20 17.53 4.48 -1.37
N MET A 21 17.98 3.23 -1.46
CA MET A 21 18.17 2.51 -2.72
C MET A 21 16.87 2.37 -3.52
N PHE A 22 15.76 1.99 -2.86
CA PHE A 22 14.47 1.87 -3.53
C PHE A 22 13.92 3.22 -3.97
N VAL A 23 14.01 4.26 -3.13
CA VAL A 23 13.56 5.62 -3.50
C VAL A 23 14.39 6.17 -4.65
N SER A 24 15.72 6.01 -4.60
CA SER A 24 16.64 6.39 -5.67
C SER A 24 16.33 5.64 -6.96
N GLY A 25 16.16 4.31 -6.89
CA GLY A 25 15.85 3.48 -8.04
C GLY A 25 14.53 3.84 -8.70
N VAL A 26 13.49 4.20 -7.93
CA VAL A 26 12.22 4.67 -8.49
C VAL A 26 12.41 5.98 -9.27
N ILE A 27 13.15 6.94 -8.72
CA ILE A 27 13.40 8.22 -9.39
C ILE A 27 14.23 8.02 -10.67
N GLU A 28 15.31 7.26 -10.59
CA GLU A 28 16.20 7.02 -11.74
C GLU A 28 15.52 6.23 -12.85
N ILE A 29 14.80 5.15 -12.52
CA ILE A 29 14.07 4.36 -13.51
C ILE A 29 12.96 5.20 -14.14
N GLN A 30 12.30 6.08 -13.38
CA GLN A 30 11.33 7.02 -13.95
C GLN A 30 12.00 7.94 -14.98
N VAL A 31 13.08 8.62 -14.61
CA VAL A 31 13.78 9.53 -15.53
C VAL A 31 14.30 8.79 -16.77
N PHE A 32 14.88 7.60 -16.58
CA PHE A 32 15.38 6.77 -17.68
C PHE A 32 14.25 6.31 -18.62
N CYS A 33 13.14 5.79 -18.07
CA CYS A 33 12.03 5.31 -18.88
C CYS A 33 11.37 6.43 -19.68
N PHE A 34 11.08 7.55 -19.03
CA PHE A 34 10.35 8.66 -19.66
C PHE A 34 11.22 9.47 -20.63
N ASN A 35 12.51 9.64 -20.34
CA ASN A 35 13.36 10.48 -21.18
C ASN A 35 14.07 9.68 -22.26
N PHE A 36 14.64 8.52 -21.93
CA PHE A 36 15.44 7.73 -22.87
C PHE A 36 14.56 6.76 -23.66
N LEU A 37 13.88 5.84 -22.97
CA LEU A 37 13.05 4.80 -23.61
C LEU A 37 11.91 5.40 -24.41
N SER A 38 11.20 6.38 -23.86
CA SER A 38 10.09 7.03 -24.56
C SER A 38 10.53 7.72 -25.85
N LYS A 39 11.63 8.49 -25.82
CA LYS A 39 12.14 9.20 -27.02
C LYS A 39 12.71 8.22 -28.04
N LEU A 40 13.45 7.22 -27.57
CA LEU A 40 14.10 6.23 -28.42
C LEU A 40 13.06 5.34 -29.12
N ALA A 41 12.02 4.93 -28.39
CA ALA A 41 10.93 4.16 -28.93
C ALA A 41 10.16 4.98 -29.99
N VAL A 42 9.81 6.25 -29.74
CA VAL A 42 9.09 7.07 -30.75
C VAL A 42 9.95 7.29 -31.99
N LYS A 43 11.26 7.42 -31.80
CA LYS A 43 12.21 7.59 -32.91
C LYS A 43 12.37 6.32 -33.75
N LEU A 44 12.22 5.13 -33.17
CA LEU A 44 12.37 3.85 -33.85
C LEU A 44 11.07 3.30 -34.45
N ALA A 45 9.95 3.46 -33.76
CA ALA A 45 8.67 2.87 -34.14
C ALA A 45 7.61 3.91 -34.54
N GLY A 46 7.99 5.19 -34.63
CA GLY A 46 7.09 6.27 -35.03
C GLY A 46 6.06 6.64 -33.96
N LYS A 47 5.05 7.41 -34.35
CA LYS A 47 3.98 7.89 -33.45
C LYS A 47 3.02 6.78 -32.98
N GLU A 48 2.97 5.65 -33.66
CA GLU A 48 2.02 4.56 -33.35
C GLU A 48 2.23 3.98 -31.94
N ILE A 49 3.44 4.09 -31.42
CA ILE A 49 3.79 3.60 -30.09
C ILE A 49 3.64 4.64 -28.96
N GLU A 50 3.16 5.85 -29.27
CA GLU A 50 2.90 6.89 -28.28
C GLU A 50 1.86 6.39 -27.25
N ILE A 51 0.80 5.71 -27.71
CA ILE A 51 -0.24 5.11 -26.86
C ILE A 51 0.36 4.10 -25.87
N PRO A 52 1.09 3.04 -26.28
CA PRO A 52 1.67 2.08 -25.34
C PRO A 52 2.72 2.70 -24.40
N ILE A 53 3.44 3.75 -24.81
CA ILE A 53 4.32 4.51 -23.92
C ILE A 53 3.52 5.16 -22.78
N HIS A 54 2.42 5.83 -23.10
CA HIS A 54 1.56 6.46 -22.09
C HIS A 54 0.96 5.41 -21.13
N ILE A 55 0.60 4.23 -21.62
CA ILE A 55 0.14 3.11 -20.79
C ILE A 55 1.28 2.63 -19.87
N PHE A 56 2.47 2.43 -20.41
CA PHE A 56 3.65 1.98 -19.65
C PHE A 56 3.99 2.96 -18.52
N VAL A 57 3.99 4.25 -18.82
CA VAL A 57 4.17 5.36 -17.87
C VAL A 57 3.17 5.29 -16.72
N ASN A 58 1.88 5.12 -17.03
CA ASN A 58 0.84 5.04 -15.99
C ASN A 58 1.03 3.80 -15.11
N CYS A 59 1.32 2.64 -15.72
CA CYS A 59 1.63 1.42 -14.97
C CYS A 59 2.84 1.61 -14.06
N TYR A 60 3.86 2.33 -14.51
CA TYR A 60 5.05 2.61 -13.70
C TYR A 60 4.72 3.44 -12.45
N VAL A 61 3.89 4.48 -12.59
CA VAL A 61 3.44 5.31 -11.46
C VAL A 61 2.69 4.48 -10.42
N ILE A 62 1.78 3.60 -10.87
CA ILE A 62 1.03 2.68 -9.99
C ILE A 62 1.99 1.71 -9.29
N PHE A 63 2.94 1.14 -10.04
CA PHE A 63 3.93 0.21 -9.50
C PHE A 63 4.82 0.87 -8.44
N GLY A 64 5.39 2.05 -8.71
CA GLY A 64 6.19 2.79 -7.74
C GLY A 64 5.42 3.11 -6.46
N SER A 65 4.14 3.47 -6.60
CA SER A 65 3.23 3.74 -5.47
C SER A 65 2.94 2.49 -4.63
N ALA A 66 3.03 1.29 -5.21
CA ALA A 66 2.86 0.02 -4.49
C ALA A 66 4.17 -0.51 -3.88
N VAL A 67 5.31 -0.29 -4.56
CA VAL A 67 6.63 -0.75 -4.11
C VAL A 67 7.06 -0.02 -2.84
N LEU A 68 6.89 1.30 -2.76
CA LEU A 68 7.25 2.08 -1.56
C LEU A 68 6.64 1.54 -0.25
N PRO A 69 5.31 1.36 -0.14
CA PRO A 69 4.69 0.80 1.05
C PRO A 69 5.10 -0.66 1.28
N THR A 70 5.36 -1.45 0.24
CA THR A 70 5.83 -2.84 0.35
C THR A 70 7.23 -2.91 0.96
N VAL A 71 8.16 -2.08 0.48
CA VAL A 71 9.52 -1.95 1.03
C VAL A 71 9.44 -1.47 2.47
N ASN A 72 8.63 -0.46 2.76
CA ASN A 72 8.41 0.00 4.14
C ASN A 72 7.84 -1.09 5.05
N LEU A 73 6.93 -1.94 4.55
CA LEU A 73 6.37 -3.05 5.31
C LEU A 73 7.40 -4.12 5.67
N ILE A 74 8.34 -4.39 4.77
CA ILE A 74 9.37 -5.42 4.94
C ILE A 74 10.48 -4.93 5.89
N PHE A 75 10.94 -3.69 5.72
CA PHE A 75 12.14 -3.20 6.40
C PHE A 75 11.83 -2.35 7.66
N VAL A 76 10.72 -1.62 7.69
CA VAL A 76 10.43 -0.69 8.80
C VAL A 76 9.53 -1.35 9.84
N LYS A 77 10.14 -1.84 10.93
CA LYS A 77 9.43 -2.50 12.05
C LYS A 77 8.29 -1.64 12.63
N ARG A 78 8.48 -0.32 12.73
CA ARG A 78 7.45 0.64 13.18
C ARG A 78 6.25 0.68 12.22
N PHE A 79 6.52 0.71 10.91
CA PHE A 79 5.48 0.72 9.89
C PHE A 79 4.68 -0.60 9.92
N ARG A 80 5.38 -1.74 10.04
CA ARG A 80 4.73 -3.06 10.17
C ARG A 80 3.80 -3.15 11.38
N ASN A 81 4.20 -2.62 12.53
CA ASN A 81 3.34 -2.58 13.73
C ASN A 81 2.13 -1.66 13.52
N SER A 82 2.32 -0.51 12.88
CA SER A 82 1.23 0.43 12.56
C SER A 82 0.21 -0.20 11.60
N VAL A 83 0.70 -0.90 10.57
CA VAL A 83 -0.16 -1.63 9.62
C VAL A 83 -0.91 -2.76 10.31
N LYS A 84 -0.24 -3.56 11.16
CA LYS A 84 -0.91 -4.61 11.95
C LYS A 84 -2.03 -4.03 12.80
N GLN A 85 -1.78 -2.92 13.50
CA GLN A 85 -2.78 -2.28 14.35
C GLN A 85 -3.96 -1.75 13.52
N ALA A 86 -3.69 -1.09 12.39
CA ALA A 86 -4.73 -0.61 11.47
C ALA A 86 -5.59 -1.76 10.93
N ILE A 87 -4.99 -2.90 10.58
CA ILE A 87 -5.72 -4.11 10.14
C ILE A 87 -6.59 -4.65 11.29
N LEU A 88 -6.07 -4.75 12.51
CA LEU A 88 -6.84 -5.22 13.66
C LEU A 88 -8.01 -4.29 14.00
N GLU A 89 -7.81 -2.97 13.94
CA GLU A 89 -8.88 -1.99 14.11
C GLU A 89 -9.94 -2.11 13.01
N LEU A 90 -9.53 -2.30 11.76
CA LEU A 90 -10.44 -2.49 10.64
C LEU A 90 -11.26 -3.78 10.80
N LEU A 91 -10.60 -4.90 11.14
CA LEU A 91 -11.25 -6.18 11.38
C LEU A 91 -12.22 -6.10 12.56
N SER A 92 -11.83 -5.41 13.64
CA SER A 92 -12.70 -5.16 14.79
C SER A 92 -13.95 -4.37 14.38
N LYS A 93 -13.79 -3.28 13.62
CA LYS A 93 -14.91 -2.49 13.09
C LYS A 93 -15.83 -3.31 12.20
N ILE A 94 -15.28 -4.16 11.33
CA ILE A 94 -16.07 -5.06 10.48
C ILE A 94 -16.82 -6.07 11.34
N MET A 95 -16.17 -6.72 12.31
CA MET A 95 -16.81 -7.69 13.20
C MET A 95 -17.93 -7.07 14.04
N ILE A 96 -17.72 -5.87 14.57
CA ILE A 96 -18.74 -5.12 15.34
C ILE A 96 -19.92 -4.76 14.43
N LYS A 97 -19.65 -4.26 13.21
CA LYS A 97 -20.67 -3.95 12.21
C LYS A 97 -21.47 -5.21 11.85
N THR A 98 -20.80 -6.32 11.56
CA THR A 98 -21.44 -7.60 11.23
C THR A 98 -22.28 -8.11 12.41
N ARG A 99 -21.78 -8.05 13.65
CA ARG A 99 -22.58 -8.39 14.85
C ARG A 99 -23.81 -7.50 15.01
N MET A 100 -23.69 -6.19 14.81
CA MET A 100 -24.83 -5.26 14.84
C MET A 100 -25.87 -5.65 13.78
N PHE A 101 -25.46 -5.96 12.55
CA PHE A 101 -26.37 -6.43 11.50
C PHE A 101 -27.05 -7.74 11.90
N THR A 102 -26.32 -8.71 12.46
CA THR A 102 -26.91 -9.98 12.91
C THR A 102 -27.90 -9.78 14.06
N VAL A 103 -27.59 -8.93 15.05
CA VAL A 103 -28.52 -8.62 16.15
C VAL A 103 -29.77 -7.91 15.64
N VAL A 104 -29.63 -6.91 14.75
CA VAL A 104 -30.78 -6.21 14.16
C VAL A 104 -31.68 -7.15 13.36
N HIS A 105 -31.12 -8.16 12.69
CA HIS A 105 -31.90 -9.17 11.97
C HIS A 105 -32.52 -10.24 12.90
N ILE A 106 -31.95 -10.50 14.08
CA ILE A 106 -32.49 -11.49 15.05
C ILE A 106 -33.58 -10.89 15.94
N VAL A 107 -33.57 -9.58 16.23
CA VAL A 107 -34.66 -8.94 16.98
C VAL A 107 -35.95 -9.04 16.15
N PRO A 108 -36.93 -9.88 16.53
CA PRO A 108 -38.17 -9.99 15.77
C PRO A 108 -38.87 -8.63 15.90
N LYS A 109 -39.39 -8.09 14.79
CA LYS A 109 -40.39 -7.02 14.79
C LYS A 109 -41.47 -7.42 15.79
N THR A 110 -41.37 -6.91 17.02
CA THR A 110 -42.33 -7.20 18.07
C THR A 110 -43.61 -6.51 17.63
N LYS A 111 -44.60 -7.31 17.20
CA LYS A 111 -45.93 -6.80 16.87
C LYS A 111 -46.45 -6.08 18.11
N ILE A 112 -46.41 -4.75 18.09
CA ILE A 112 -47.21 -3.91 18.97
C ILE A 112 -48.65 -4.09 18.46
N HIS A 113 -49.34 -5.13 18.93
CA HIS A 113 -50.78 -5.19 18.80
C HIS A 113 -51.36 -4.49 20.03
N SER A 114 -51.80 -3.26 19.79
CA SER A 114 -52.61 -2.44 20.69
C SER A 114 -53.80 -3.25 21.19
N ILE A 115 -53.79 -3.62 22.48
CA ILE A 115 -55.00 -3.99 23.20
C ILE A 115 -55.70 -2.66 23.56
N PHE A 116 -56.55 -2.21 22.65
CA PHE A 116 -57.65 -1.30 22.93
C PHE A 116 -58.89 -1.97 22.35
N THR A 117 -59.70 -2.57 23.23
CA THR A 117 -61.17 -2.47 23.36
C THR A 117 -61.63 -3.63 24.23
#